data_AF-A0A6N7PLF7-F1
#
_entry.id   AF-A0A6N7PLF7-F1
#
_cell.length_a   1.000
_cell.length_b   1.000
_cell.length_c   1.000
_cell.angle_alpha   90.00
_cell.angle_beta   90.00
_cell.angle_gamma   90.00
#
_symmetry.space_group_name_H-M   'P 1'
#
loop_
_entity.id
_entity.type
_entity.pdbx_description
1 polymer ?
#
loop_
_entity_poly.entity_id
_entity_poly.type
_entity_poly.pdbx_seq_one_letter_code
_entity_poly.pdbx_strand_id
1 'polypeptide(L)'
;MKRLRTSSWFGVVGLCVVVAAAAGACAAGGGGGGNGGDGAGGAGAAGGMGGSGNNGQGGDGNILITTSNSSSGSGGAGGGSLCDEGLPDADNDGDGFTELEGDCNDCDKFVNPSAVEVIAEPDEMGNLPEPADEDCDGTVDVLPPACDSGLALASMDPVDAAKAIGVCKFLKSAKWVLSDGSPPPVDEVKAASFHLGHGIVPKLGTNNNPQEGSSMLLLSSGKARDKGDPDATYRNFEKGYTSNPPFGFPKTSPSCPDKLAGLPNDATGVELELTVPTNALSVSFDFQFFSYEWPDWLCTEYNDFFIAYMIPFPMGQGDGNIAFDMFGAPISVNNKFFEACGCPNNPPNECIASTFPFKCALGKSPLLGTMFEKDDANLGWTHGSTGWLRTTTAVTPGGAPIRLRLVIYDSTDGKLDSSVLVDNWRWSGKPGTTVTEVIIPK
;
A
#
# COMPACT_ATOMS: atom_id res chain seq x y z
N MET A 1 18.09 10.24 -68.00
CA MET A 1 19.36 10.98 -67.81
C MET A 1 20.08 10.36 -66.60
N LYS A 2 21.34 9.95 -66.80
CA LYS A 2 22.43 9.47 -65.90
C LYS A 2 22.03 8.91 -64.50
N ARG A 3 22.09 7.59 -64.23
CA ARG A 3 23.22 6.62 -64.04
C ARG A 3 23.74 6.51 -62.58
N LEU A 4 23.65 5.28 -62.06
CA LEU A 4 24.34 4.72 -60.88
C LEU A 4 25.86 4.97 -60.87
N ARG A 5 26.48 4.96 -59.67
CA ARG A 5 27.61 4.06 -59.34
C ARG A 5 28.03 4.11 -57.87
N THR A 6 28.42 2.92 -57.41
CA THR A 6 29.07 2.48 -56.17
C THR A 6 30.55 2.88 -56.11
N SER A 7 31.14 2.92 -54.91
CA SER A 7 32.53 2.47 -54.66
C SER A 7 32.88 2.41 -53.17
N SER A 8 33.18 1.20 -52.69
CA SER A 8 33.95 0.92 -51.47
C SER A 8 35.45 1.10 -51.74
N TRP A 9 36.24 1.51 -50.74
CA TRP A 9 37.69 1.25 -50.72
C TRP A 9 38.19 0.90 -49.31
N PHE A 10 39.00 -0.16 -49.27
CA PHE A 10 39.70 -0.77 -48.16
C PHE A 10 41.00 -0.03 -47.78
N GLY A 11 41.29 0.01 -46.47
CA GLY A 11 42.49 -0.60 -45.88
C GLY A 11 43.77 0.24 -45.66
N VAL A 12 44.27 0.18 -44.41
CA VAL A 12 45.58 -0.41 -43.99
C VAL A 12 46.35 0.44 -42.94
N VAL A 13 46.42 -0.13 -41.72
CA VAL A 13 47.58 -0.34 -40.81
C VAL A 13 48.50 0.84 -40.42
N GLY A 14 48.64 1.03 -39.11
CA GLY A 14 49.75 1.76 -38.48
C GLY A 14 49.84 1.49 -36.98
N LEU A 15 50.44 0.36 -36.61
CA LEU A 15 50.82 -0.05 -35.26
C LEU A 15 52.03 0.77 -34.77
N CYS A 16 52.00 1.32 -33.55
CA CYS A 16 53.23 1.62 -32.81
C CYS A 16 52.99 1.53 -31.29
N VAL A 17 53.71 0.58 -30.70
CA VAL A 17 53.85 0.26 -29.27
C VAL A 17 54.91 1.20 -28.65
N VAL A 18 54.64 1.73 -27.46
CA VAL A 18 55.70 1.99 -26.46
C VAL A 18 55.18 1.61 -25.07
N VAL A 19 55.80 0.59 -24.50
CA VAL A 19 55.76 0.20 -23.08
C VAL A 19 56.90 0.93 -22.37
N ALA A 20 56.62 1.51 -21.20
CA ALA A 20 57.64 1.70 -20.16
C ALA A 20 56.98 1.67 -18.78
N ALA A 21 57.30 0.62 -18.04
CA ALA A 21 56.96 0.39 -16.64
C ALA A 21 57.95 1.09 -15.71
N ALA A 22 57.52 1.43 -14.50
CA ALA A 22 58.38 1.41 -13.32
C ALA A 22 57.53 1.14 -12.06
N ALA A 23 57.72 -0.06 -11.53
CA ALA A 23 57.28 -0.48 -10.21
C ALA A 23 58.16 0.17 -9.13
N GLY A 24 57.58 0.37 -7.95
CA GLY A 24 58.29 0.74 -6.73
C GLY A 24 57.67 0.04 -5.53
N ALA A 25 58.03 -1.22 -5.33
CA ALA A 25 57.90 -1.92 -4.06
C ALA A 25 59.30 -2.25 -3.56
N CYS A 26 59.64 -1.80 -2.35
CA CYS A 26 60.75 -2.34 -1.58
C CYS A 26 60.22 -2.77 -0.20
N ALA A 27 60.57 -3.98 0.16
CA ALA A 27 60.26 -4.64 1.42
C ALA A 27 61.53 -4.75 2.30
N ALA A 28 61.27 -4.95 3.59
CA ALA A 28 62.03 -5.76 4.56
C ALA A 28 63.25 -5.17 5.31
N GLY A 29 63.28 -5.51 6.61
CA GLY A 29 64.42 -5.47 7.54
C GLY A 29 63.96 -5.04 8.94
N GLY A 30 63.58 -5.95 9.85
CA GLY A 30 64.46 -6.65 10.81
C GLY A 30 64.15 -6.06 12.21
N GLY A 31 63.85 -6.76 13.30
CA GLY A 31 64.42 -7.99 13.86
C GLY A 31 64.80 -7.71 15.32
N GLY A 32 64.03 -8.22 16.30
CA GLY A 32 64.50 -8.64 17.64
C GLY A 32 64.57 -7.63 18.80
N GLY A 33 63.83 -7.94 19.89
CA GLY A 33 64.41 -7.91 21.25
C GLY A 33 63.77 -7.02 22.33
N GLY A 34 62.90 -7.61 23.17
CA GLY A 34 63.09 -7.63 24.63
C GLY A 34 62.59 -6.48 25.54
N ASN A 35 61.58 -6.82 26.35
CA ASN A 35 61.26 -6.40 27.73
C ASN A 35 60.75 -4.98 28.07
N GLY A 36 59.51 -4.95 28.60
CA GLY A 36 59.25 -4.40 29.94
C GLY A 36 58.15 -3.33 30.05
N GLY A 37 57.06 -3.67 30.77
CA GLY A 37 56.35 -2.72 31.63
C GLY A 37 54.96 -2.25 31.20
N ASP A 38 53.94 -2.94 31.74
CA ASP A 38 52.70 -2.44 32.35
C ASP A 38 51.89 -1.29 31.71
N GLY A 39 50.59 -1.53 31.51
CA GLY A 39 49.59 -0.45 31.60
C GLY A 39 48.35 -0.59 30.74
N ALA A 40 47.36 -1.34 31.25
CA ALA A 40 45.92 -1.07 31.19
C ALA A 40 45.22 -0.65 29.87
N GLY A 41 44.34 -1.55 29.40
CA GLY A 41 42.92 -1.23 29.17
C GLY A 41 42.47 -0.85 27.75
N GLY A 42 41.79 -1.77 27.06
CA GLY A 42 40.98 -1.44 25.88
C GLY A 42 40.75 -2.58 24.86
N ALA A 43 40.22 -3.73 25.28
CA ALA A 43 39.52 -4.64 24.37
C ALA A 43 38.07 -4.11 24.22
N GLY A 44 37.47 -4.00 23.04
CA GLY A 44 37.29 -5.07 22.06
C GLY A 44 35.94 -5.73 22.34
N ALA A 45 34.86 -5.24 21.71
CA ALA A 45 33.52 -5.81 21.86
C ALA A 45 33.04 -6.37 20.52
N ALA A 46 33.07 -7.70 20.44
CA ALA A 46 32.21 -8.51 19.58
C ALA A 46 31.62 -9.63 20.45
N GLY A 47 30.30 -9.81 20.38
CA GLY A 47 29.59 -11.02 20.78
C GLY A 47 29.24 -11.15 22.27
N GLY A 48 27.93 -11.24 22.58
CA GLY A 48 27.46 -11.56 23.92
C GLY A 48 25.94 -11.69 24.02
N MET A 49 25.50 -12.94 24.04
CA MET A 49 24.16 -13.50 24.22
C MET A 49 23.18 -12.72 25.11
N GLY A 50 21.91 -12.81 24.71
CA GLY A 50 20.73 -12.38 25.45
C GLY A 50 20.64 -12.99 26.84
N GLY A 51 20.45 -12.08 27.81
CA GLY A 51 20.02 -12.37 29.17
C GLY A 51 18.54 -12.05 29.31
N SER A 52 17.81 -13.03 29.84
CA SER A 52 16.42 -13.01 30.27
C SER A 52 16.05 -11.73 31.05
N GLY A 53 14.94 -11.08 30.66
CA GLY A 53 14.37 -9.91 31.32
C GLY A 53 12.85 -10.05 31.40
N ASN A 54 12.40 -10.38 32.60
CA ASN A 54 11.05 -10.46 33.16
C ASN A 54 9.86 -9.95 32.34
N ASN A 55 8.84 -10.82 32.30
CA ASN A 55 7.42 -10.52 32.12
C ASN A 55 7.02 -9.17 32.73
N GLY A 56 6.76 -8.20 31.87
CA GLY A 56 5.86 -7.07 32.14
C GLY A 56 4.69 -7.22 31.19
N GLN A 57 3.54 -7.64 31.74
CA GLN A 57 2.28 -7.72 31.02
C GLN A 57 1.95 -6.36 30.39
N GLY A 58 1.65 -6.37 29.10
CA GLY A 58 1.06 -5.26 28.40
C GLY A 58 -0.25 -4.88 29.09
N GLY A 59 -0.33 -3.63 29.51
CA GLY A 59 -1.59 -3.03 29.93
C GLY A 59 -2.35 -2.62 28.70
N ASP A 60 -3.53 -3.20 28.55
CA ASP A 60 -4.52 -2.88 27.55
C ASP A 60 -4.89 -1.40 27.68
N GLY A 61 -4.68 -0.63 26.61
CA GLY A 61 -5.17 0.74 26.48
C GLY A 61 -6.67 0.73 26.23
N ASN A 62 -7.43 0.30 27.24
CA ASN A 62 -8.86 0.51 27.27
C ASN A 62 -9.08 2.01 27.45
N ILE A 63 -9.50 2.70 26.38
CA ILE A 63 -10.04 4.06 26.48
C ILE A 63 -11.32 3.92 27.30
N LEU A 64 -11.18 4.14 28.60
CA LEU A 64 -12.30 4.24 29.52
C LEU A 64 -12.83 5.66 29.38
N ILE A 65 -13.86 5.82 28.54
CA ILE A 65 -14.70 7.03 28.51
C ILE A 65 -15.42 7.07 29.87
N THR A 66 -14.84 7.80 30.84
CA THR A 66 -15.53 8.07 32.10
C THR A 66 -16.37 9.31 31.93
N THR A 67 -17.70 9.13 31.94
CA THR A 67 -18.67 10.20 32.09
C THR A 67 -18.39 11.00 33.37
N SER A 68 -17.96 12.25 33.22
CA SER A 68 -17.86 13.22 34.32
C SER A 68 -19.27 13.69 34.67
N ASN A 69 -19.97 12.86 35.43
CA ASN A 69 -21.23 13.25 36.05
C ASN A 69 -20.93 14.38 37.05
N SER A 70 -21.35 15.60 36.72
CA SER A 70 -21.26 16.79 37.55
C SER A 70 -21.84 16.52 38.93
N SER A 71 -20.99 16.30 39.93
CA SER A 71 -21.37 16.34 41.33
C SER A 71 -20.29 17.02 42.16
N SER A 72 -20.67 18.15 42.73
CA SER A 72 -19.89 18.94 43.68
C SER A 72 -19.39 18.09 44.86
N GLY A 73 -18.09 17.80 44.89
CA GLY A 73 -17.44 17.08 45.98
C GLY A 73 -16.02 17.61 46.20
N SER A 74 -15.86 18.47 47.20
CA SER A 74 -14.57 19.01 47.64
C SER A 74 -13.65 17.92 48.22
N GLY A 75 -12.46 17.76 47.65
CA GLY A 75 -11.26 17.36 48.40
C GLY A 75 -10.34 16.35 47.72
N GLY A 76 -9.12 16.77 47.34
CA GLY A 76 -7.98 15.87 47.11
C GLY A 76 -7.04 16.32 46.01
N ALA A 77 -5.83 16.74 46.36
CA ALA A 77 -4.85 17.36 45.49
C ALA A 77 -4.16 16.39 44.51
N GLY A 78 -4.18 16.75 43.23
CA GLY A 78 -3.36 16.24 42.14
C GLY A 78 -3.70 17.06 40.89
N GLY A 79 -2.83 18.00 40.51
CA GLY A 79 -3.11 18.99 39.46
C GLY A 79 -3.30 18.38 38.08
N GLY A 80 -4.55 18.17 37.69
CA GLY A 80 -5.05 18.42 36.34
C GLY A 80 -5.95 19.65 36.44
N SER A 81 -5.91 20.54 35.45
CA SER A 81 -6.94 21.57 35.36
C SER A 81 -8.28 20.85 35.33
N LEU A 82 -9.22 21.23 36.19
CA LEU A 82 -10.62 20.91 35.95
C LEU A 82 -10.93 21.54 34.58
N CYS A 83 -11.40 20.74 33.63
CA CYS A 83 -11.93 21.30 32.38
C CYS A 83 -13.06 22.26 32.76
N ASP A 84 -12.96 23.51 32.31
CA ASP A 84 -13.91 24.58 32.62
C ASP A 84 -14.64 24.95 31.33
N GLU A 85 -15.65 24.14 30.99
CA GLU A 85 -16.53 24.42 29.85
C GLU A 85 -17.16 25.82 29.98
N GLY A 86 -17.36 26.45 28.83
CA GLY A 86 -17.91 27.80 28.71
C GLY A 86 -16.86 28.90 28.69
N LEU A 87 -15.59 28.58 28.40
CA LEU A 87 -14.51 29.52 28.14
C LEU A 87 -14.23 29.57 26.63
N PRO A 88 -14.87 30.47 25.85
CA PRO A 88 -14.92 30.34 24.40
C PRO A 88 -13.57 30.41 23.67
N ASP A 89 -12.58 31.05 24.29
CA ASP A 89 -11.24 31.25 23.73
C ASP A 89 -10.19 30.29 24.34
N ALA A 90 -10.59 29.39 25.25
CA ALA A 90 -9.72 28.38 25.85
C ALA A 90 -9.82 27.08 25.04
N ASP A 91 -8.67 26.42 24.89
CA ASP A 91 -8.53 25.05 24.40
C ASP A 91 -8.12 24.25 25.65
N ASN A 92 -9.12 23.74 26.36
CA ASN A 92 -8.98 23.17 27.70
C ASN A 92 -8.44 21.74 27.64
N ASP A 93 -8.72 20.99 26.58
CA ASP A 93 -8.25 19.61 26.41
C ASP A 93 -6.96 19.47 25.58
N GLY A 94 -6.55 20.55 24.90
CA GLY A 94 -5.30 20.68 24.18
C GLY A 94 -5.30 20.03 22.81
N ASP A 95 -6.45 19.88 22.16
CA ASP A 95 -6.57 19.28 20.83
C ASP A 95 -6.38 20.26 19.66
N GLY A 96 -6.25 21.55 19.99
CA GLY A 96 -6.02 22.63 19.05
C GLY A 96 -7.27 23.33 18.57
N PHE A 97 -8.44 23.03 19.14
CA PHE A 97 -9.69 23.73 18.93
C PHE A 97 -10.17 24.37 20.23
N THR A 98 -10.83 25.52 20.09
CA THR A 98 -11.58 26.17 21.17
C THR A 98 -13.07 26.03 20.90
N GLU A 99 -13.92 26.27 21.90
CA GLU A 99 -15.38 26.29 21.67
C GLU A 99 -15.78 27.30 20.56
N LEU A 100 -15.07 28.43 20.45
CA LEU A 100 -15.31 29.42 19.40
C LEU A 100 -14.94 28.92 18.00
N GLU A 101 -13.98 27.98 17.91
CA GLU A 101 -13.54 27.35 16.67
C GLU A 101 -14.39 26.12 16.30
N GLY A 102 -15.38 25.78 17.12
CA GLY A 102 -16.37 24.74 16.86
C GLY A 102 -16.15 23.46 17.65
N ASP A 103 -15.27 23.47 18.66
CA ASP A 103 -15.20 22.37 19.60
C ASP A 103 -16.52 22.25 20.39
N CYS A 104 -17.17 21.09 20.22
CA CYS A 104 -18.43 20.77 20.86
C CYS A 104 -18.25 20.07 22.22
N ASN A 105 -17.03 19.67 22.58
CA ASN A 105 -16.64 19.09 23.86
C ASN A 105 -15.16 19.37 24.17
N ASP A 106 -14.88 20.59 24.62
CA ASP A 106 -13.55 21.11 25.00
C ASP A 106 -12.95 20.43 26.27
N CYS A 107 -13.53 19.30 26.68
CA CYS A 107 -13.01 18.43 27.73
C CYS A 107 -12.53 17.07 27.20
N ASP A 108 -12.71 16.79 25.92
CA ASP A 108 -12.31 15.54 25.27
C ASP A 108 -11.58 15.81 23.95
N LYS A 109 -10.24 15.74 24.03
CA LYS A 109 -9.33 15.99 22.91
C LYS A 109 -9.51 15.13 21.65
N PHE A 110 -10.45 14.19 21.66
CA PHE A 110 -10.82 13.35 20.53
C PHE A 110 -12.13 13.78 19.86
N VAL A 111 -12.75 14.87 20.34
CA VAL A 111 -14.00 15.44 19.87
C VAL A 111 -13.72 16.86 19.38
N ASN A 112 -13.70 17.08 18.08
CA ASN A 112 -13.48 18.40 17.47
C ASN A 112 -13.78 18.37 15.96
N PRO A 113 -13.87 19.54 15.30
CA PRO A 113 -14.15 19.60 13.85
C PRO A 113 -13.15 18.88 12.91
N SER A 114 -12.00 18.43 13.40
CA SER A 114 -11.00 17.65 12.63
C SER A 114 -10.91 16.18 13.04
N ALA A 115 -11.82 15.71 13.87
CA ALA A 115 -12.01 14.30 14.18
C ALA A 115 -12.79 13.58 13.06
N VAL A 116 -12.72 12.25 13.07
CA VAL A 116 -13.67 11.42 12.32
C VAL A 116 -14.81 10.98 13.23
N GLU A 117 -16.00 10.91 12.67
CA GLU A 117 -17.15 10.30 13.32
C GLU A 117 -16.90 8.83 13.69
N VAL A 118 -17.25 8.44 14.92
CA VAL A 118 -17.06 7.09 15.44
C VAL A 118 -18.38 6.51 15.93
N ILE A 119 -18.95 5.59 15.15
CA ILE A 119 -20.16 4.87 15.57
C ILE A 119 -19.90 4.09 16.87
N ALA A 120 -20.71 4.35 17.90
CA ALA A 120 -20.70 3.57 19.12
C ALA A 120 -20.99 2.08 18.83
N GLU A 121 -20.01 1.23 19.12
CA GLU A 121 -20.11 -0.22 18.98
C GLU A 121 -19.95 -0.87 20.36
N PRO A 122 -20.59 -2.01 20.64
CA PRO A 122 -20.42 -2.71 21.91
C PRO A 122 -18.96 -3.08 22.18
N ASP A 123 -18.51 -2.87 23.41
CA ASP A 123 -17.20 -3.31 23.88
C ASP A 123 -17.12 -4.86 23.96
N GLU A 124 -15.94 -5.39 24.33
CA GLU A 124 -15.74 -6.84 24.49
C GLU A 124 -16.66 -7.50 25.53
N MET A 125 -17.21 -6.68 26.45
CA MET A 125 -18.14 -7.08 27.49
C MET A 125 -19.61 -6.88 27.08
N GLY A 126 -19.86 -6.38 25.87
CA GLY A 126 -21.18 -6.11 25.31
C GLY A 126 -21.83 -4.81 25.81
N ASN A 127 -21.08 -3.93 26.49
CA ASN A 127 -21.58 -2.61 26.87
C ASN A 127 -21.45 -1.67 25.67
N LEU A 128 -22.55 -0.99 25.35
CA LEU A 128 -22.55 0.07 24.35
C LEU A 128 -22.16 1.39 25.04
N PRO A 129 -21.09 2.08 24.60
CA PRO A 129 -20.80 3.43 25.08
C PRO A 129 -21.92 4.41 24.71
N GLU A 130 -21.96 5.56 25.36
CA GLU A 130 -22.87 6.64 24.97
C GLU A 130 -22.46 7.18 23.59
N PRO A 131 -23.38 7.25 22.61
CA PRO A 131 -23.13 7.89 21.33
C PRO A 131 -22.68 9.35 21.50
N ALA A 132 -21.68 9.77 20.74
CA ALA A 132 -21.17 11.15 20.74
C ALA A 132 -21.10 11.70 19.31
N ASP A 133 -20.97 13.02 19.19
CA ASP A 133 -20.71 13.74 17.94
C ASP A 133 -19.22 14.06 17.95
N GLU A 134 -18.38 13.13 17.48
CA GLU A 134 -16.93 13.33 17.58
C GLU A 134 -16.43 14.40 16.61
N ASP A 135 -17.04 14.54 15.44
CA ASP A 135 -16.60 15.50 14.41
C ASP A 135 -17.29 16.87 14.48
N CYS A 136 -18.07 17.09 15.54
CA CYS A 136 -18.78 18.34 15.88
C CYS A 136 -19.62 18.89 14.72
N ASP A 137 -20.25 18.02 13.93
CA ASP A 137 -21.08 18.41 12.80
C ASP A 137 -22.57 18.60 13.15
N GLY A 138 -22.93 18.35 14.42
CA GLY A 138 -24.27 18.45 14.97
C GLY A 138 -25.11 17.19 14.80
N THR A 139 -24.51 16.10 14.31
CA THR A 139 -25.14 14.78 14.24
C THR A 139 -24.36 13.75 15.06
N VAL A 140 -25.07 12.83 15.71
CA VAL A 140 -24.49 11.85 16.64
C VAL A 140 -24.59 10.47 16.03
N ASP A 141 -23.47 9.74 15.97
CA ASP A 141 -23.33 8.43 15.35
C ASP A 141 -23.88 8.38 13.90
N VAL A 142 -23.58 9.40 13.09
CA VAL A 142 -24.00 9.46 11.68
C VAL A 142 -22.78 9.56 10.77
N LEU A 143 -22.35 8.40 10.24
CA LEU A 143 -21.28 8.38 9.24
C LEU A 143 -21.60 9.31 8.07
N PRO A 144 -20.62 10.13 7.62
CA PRO A 144 -20.79 10.94 6.43
C PRO A 144 -21.19 10.08 5.23
N PRO A 145 -22.09 10.57 4.35
CA PRO A 145 -22.49 9.82 3.17
C PRO A 145 -21.29 9.60 2.23
N ALA A 146 -21.28 8.46 1.54
CA ALA A 146 -20.30 8.18 0.50
C ALA A 146 -20.30 9.29 -0.57
N CYS A 147 -19.10 9.63 -1.07
CA CYS A 147 -18.88 10.72 -2.02
C CYS A 147 -18.55 10.24 -3.44
N ASP A 148 -18.80 8.97 -3.73
CA ASP A 148 -18.34 8.25 -4.92
C ASP A 148 -19.45 8.01 -5.97
N SER A 149 -20.61 8.64 -5.78
CA SER A 149 -21.75 8.52 -6.69
C SER A 149 -21.54 9.31 -7.98
N GLY A 150 -21.82 8.67 -9.12
CA GLY A 150 -21.84 9.33 -10.44
C GLY A 150 -20.45 9.68 -11.00
N LEU A 151 -19.39 9.10 -10.44
CA LEU A 151 -18.04 9.27 -10.96
C LEU A 151 -17.89 8.61 -12.34
N ALA A 152 -17.12 9.25 -13.23
CA ALA A 152 -16.91 8.74 -14.58
C ALA A 152 -15.88 7.61 -14.59
N LEU A 153 -16.16 6.54 -15.34
CA LEU A 153 -15.26 5.39 -15.52
C LEU A 153 -13.82 5.81 -15.85
N ALA A 154 -13.67 6.77 -16.77
CA ALA A 154 -12.37 7.27 -17.23
C ALA A 154 -12.09 8.68 -16.71
N SER A 155 -12.45 8.98 -15.44
CA SER A 155 -12.15 10.30 -14.86
C SER A 155 -10.66 10.57 -14.89
N MET A 156 -10.31 11.76 -15.39
CA MET A 156 -8.92 12.23 -15.43
C MET A 156 -8.55 13.00 -14.16
N ASP A 157 -9.51 13.29 -13.29
CA ASP A 157 -9.29 13.96 -12.02
C ASP A 157 -8.88 12.93 -10.95
N PRO A 158 -7.65 12.99 -10.42
CA PRO A 158 -7.21 12.05 -9.38
C PRO A 158 -7.98 12.22 -8.06
N VAL A 159 -8.70 13.33 -7.84
CA VAL A 159 -9.61 13.47 -6.70
C VAL A 159 -10.77 12.49 -6.78
N ASP A 160 -11.25 12.16 -7.98
CA ASP A 160 -12.31 11.17 -8.14
C ASP A 160 -11.82 9.76 -7.79
N ALA A 161 -10.53 9.46 -7.98
CA ALA A 161 -9.94 8.22 -7.49
C ALA A 161 -9.89 8.16 -5.96
N ALA A 162 -9.67 9.29 -5.28
CA ALA A 162 -9.73 9.38 -3.83
C ALA A 162 -11.17 9.15 -3.31
N LYS A 163 -12.16 9.79 -3.93
CA LYS A 163 -13.58 9.58 -3.61
C LYS A 163 -14.00 8.13 -3.84
N ALA A 164 -13.58 7.53 -4.96
CA ALA A 164 -13.88 6.15 -5.33
C ALA A 164 -13.31 5.10 -4.38
N ILE A 165 -12.43 5.47 -3.44
CA ILE A 165 -11.97 4.57 -2.38
C ILE A 165 -12.52 4.94 -1.00
N GLY A 166 -13.46 5.90 -0.90
CA GLY A 166 -14.04 6.37 0.37
C GLY A 166 -13.36 7.59 1.00
N VAL A 167 -12.37 8.21 0.35
CA VAL A 167 -11.73 9.45 0.88
C VAL A 167 -12.59 10.66 0.51
N CYS A 168 -13.53 11.00 1.40
CA CYS A 168 -14.47 12.11 1.22
C CYS A 168 -14.09 13.38 1.98
N LYS A 169 -13.43 13.24 3.12
CA LYS A 169 -12.85 14.33 3.93
C LYS A 169 -11.32 14.14 4.01
N PHE A 170 -10.62 15.14 4.53
CA PHE A 170 -9.17 15.10 4.84
C PHE A 170 -8.19 15.02 3.65
N LEU A 171 -8.68 15.00 2.41
CA LEU A 171 -7.81 15.07 1.23
C LEU A 171 -7.22 16.47 1.04
N LYS A 172 -5.89 16.58 1.09
CA LYS A 172 -5.17 17.82 0.75
C LYS A 172 -4.89 17.93 -0.74
N SER A 173 -4.41 16.86 -1.34
CA SER A 173 -4.14 16.80 -2.79
C SER A 173 -4.15 15.38 -3.32
N ALA A 174 -4.40 15.23 -4.61
CA ALA A 174 -4.34 13.97 -5.33
C ALA A 174 -3.61 14.15 -6.66
N LYS A 175 -2.81 13.16 -7.07
CA LYS A 175 -2.05 13.17 -8.33
C LYS A 175 -2.01 11.79 -8.95
N TRP A 176 -2.18 11.73 -10.27
CA TRP A 176 -1.77 10.55 -11.03
C TRP A 176 -0.24 10.49 -11.09
N VAL A 177 0.34 9.30 -10.86
CA VAL A 177 1.79 9.12 -10.77
C VAL A 177 2.24 7.77 -11.34
N LEU A 178 3.52 7.68 -11.68
CA LEU A 178 4.25 6.44 -11.93
C LEU A 178 4.74 5.81 -10.62
N SER A 179 5.37 4.64 -10.70
CA SER A 179 5.80 3.85 -9.54
C SER A 179 6.71 4.59 -8.56
N ASP A 180 7.64 5.41 -9.03
CA ASP A 180 8.52 6.23 -8.20
C ASP A 180 7.90 7.56 -7.73
N GLY A 181 6.68 7.89 -8.19
CA GLY A 181 5.99 9.13 -7.87
C GLY A 181 6.23 10.25 -8.86
N SER A 182 7.01 9.98 -9.91
CA SER A 182 7.13 10.91 -11.03
C SER A 182 5.78 11.09 -11.74
N PRO A 183 5.55 12.24 -12.39
CA PRO A 183 4.32 12.47 -13.13
C PRO A 183 4.18 11.50 -14.32
N PRO A 184 2.96 11.34 -14.87
CA PRO A 184 2.71 10.53 -16.06
C PRO A 184 3.56 11.00 -17.25
N PRO A 185 3.75 10.15 -18.28
CA PRO A 185 4.45 10.53 -19.49
C PRO A 185 3.88 11.80 -20.12
N VAL A 186 4.75 12.69 -20.60
CA VAL A 186 4.34 13.93 -21.29
C VAL A 186 4.10 13.75 -22.79
N ASP A 187 4.58 12.63 -23.36
CA ASP A 187 4.29 12.25 -24.74
C ASP A 187 2.80 11.89 -24.86
N GLU A 188 2.10 12.52 -25.80
CA GLU A 188 0.63 12.45 -25.91
C GLU A 188 0.10 11.02 -26.04
N VAL A 189 0.79 10.18 -26.82
CA VAL A 189 0.40 8.78 -27.03
C VAL A 189 0.57 7.98 -25.74
N LYS A 190 1.72 8.13 -25.07
CA LYS A 190 1.98 7.45 -23.80
C LYS A 190 1.11 7.96 -22.65
N ALA A 191 0.80 9.25 -22.64
CA ALA A 191 -0.13 9.85 -21.68
C ALA A 191 -1.53 9.25 -21.84
N ALA A 192 -2.03 9.15 -23.08
CA ALA A 192 -3.30 8.50 -23.36
C ALA A 192 -3.31 7.02 -22.89
N SER A 193 -2.23 6.28 -23.15
CA SER A 193 -2.08 4.90 -22.67
C SER A 193 -2.01 4.81 -21.13
N PHE A 194 -1.30 5.73 -20.47
CA PHE A 194 -1.25 5.81 -19.00
C PHE A 194 -2.67 5.95 -18.43
N HIS A 195 -3.51 6.82 -19.01
CA HIS A 195 -4.85 7.04 -18.49
C HIS A 195 -5.85 5.92 -18.79
N LEU A 196 -5.48 4.91 -19.58
CA LEU A 196 -6.23 3.64 -19.65
C LEU A 196 -5.92 2.71 -18.47
N GLY A 197 -4.82 2.93 -17.75
CA GLY A 197 -4.39 2.13 -16.60
C GLY A 197 -5.13 2.41 -15.31
N HIS A 198 -6.06 3.36 -15.28
CA HIS A 198 -6.95 3.61 -14.16
C HIS A 198 -8.41 3.67 -14.62
N GLY A 199 -9.31 3.37 -13.69
CA GLY A 199 -10.74 3.49 -13.90
C GLY A 199 -11.52 3.44 -12.60
N ILE A 200 -12.71 4.05 -12.61
CA ILE A 200 -13.64 4.06 -11.47
C ILE A 200 -14.83 3.18 -11.85
N VAL A 201 -14.93 2.02 -11.23
CA VAL A 201 -15.85 0.96 -11.67
C VAL A 201 -16.92 0.68 -10.61
N PRO A 202 -18.19 0.49 -11.00
CA PRO A 202 -19.24 0.08 -10.06
C PRO A 202 -19.21 -1.43 -9.77
N LYS A 203 -18.37 -2.19 -10.49
CA LYS A 203 -18.14 -3.62 -10.34
C LYS A 203 -16.95 -4.06 -11.20
N LEU A 204 -16.38 -5.22 -10.91
CA LEU A 204 -15.52 -5.98 -11.82
C LEU A 204 -16.04 -7.41 -11.93
N GLY A 205 -16.53 -7.80 -13.10
CA GLY A 205 -17.25 -9.05 -13.30
C GLY A 205 -18.59 -9.09 -12.57
N THR A 206 -18.95 -10.27 -12.06
CA THR A 206 -20.25 -10.52 -11.41
C THR A 206 -20.20 -10.33 -9.90
N ASN A 207 -19.06 -10.67 -9.28
CA ASN A 207 -18.98 -10.87 -7.83
C ASN A 207 -18.02 -9.92 -7.11
N ASN A 208 -17.31 -9.04 -7.82
CA ASN A 208 -16.50 -8.01 -7.21
C ASN A 208 -17.29 -6.69 -7.29
N ASN A 209 -17.98 -6.35 -6.21
CA ASN A 209 -18.71 -5.11 -6.04
C ASN A 209 -17.94 -4.18 -5.07
N PRO A 210 -18.23 -2.88 -5.07
CA PRO A 210 -17.72 -1.95 -4.07
C PRO A 210 -17.94 -2.48 -2.65
N GLN A 211 -16.91 -2.36 -1.83
CA GLN A 211 -16.90 -2.67 -0.40
C GLN A 211 -17.51 -1.54 0.45
N GLU A 212 -17.59 -0.34 -0.12
CA GLU A 212 -18.33 0.82 0.38
C GLU A 212 -18.98 1.56 -0.80
N GLY A 213 -20.00 2.38 -0.54
CA GLY A 213 -20.50 3.31 -1.54
C GLY A 213 -21.07 2.64 -2.79
N SER A 214 -20.69 3.14 -3.95
CA SER A 214 -21.24 2.81 -5.27
C SER A 214 -20.19 2.55 -6.35
N SER A 215 -18.93 2.87 -6.10
CA SER A 215 -17.80 2.72 -7.02
C SER A 215 -16.54 2.29 -6.28
N MET A 216 -15.58 1.72 -7.00
CA MET A 216 -14.25 1.37 -6.50
C MET A 216 -13.18 1.78 -7.50
N LEU A 217 -11.95 1.99 -7.03
CA LEU A 217 -10.80 2.28 -7.90
C LEU A 217 -10.25 0.98 -8.50
N LEU A 218 -10.10 0.93 -9.81
CA LEU A 218 -9.37 -0.11 -10.54
C LEU A 218 -8.09 0.49 -11.10
N LEU A 219 -6.93 -0.06 -10.70
CA LEU A 219 -5.64 0.23 -11.33
C LEU A 219 -5.18 -1.01 -12.09
N SER A 220 -4.47 -0.81 -13.21
CA SER A 220 -3.94 -1.90 -14.04
C SER A 220 -2.61 -1.52 -14.68
N SER A 221 -1.68 -2.47 -14.83
CA SER A 221 -0.52 -2.31 -15.71
C SER A 221 -0.93 -2.30 -17.19
N GLY A 222 -2.09 -2.88 -17.53
CA GLY A 222 -2.76 -2.75 -18.82
C GLY A 222 -3.92 -1.76 -18.77
N LYS A 223 -5.14 -2.22 -19.07
CA LYS A 223 -6.35 -1.39 -19.04
C LYS A 223 -7.25 -1.71 -17.86
N ALA A 224 -7.59 -0.68 -17.08
CA ALA A 224 -8.50 -0.75 -15.96
C ALA A 224 -9.97 -0.72 -16.42
N ARG A 225 -10.45 -1.84 -16.96
CA ARG A 225 -11.81 -1.97 -17.51
C ARG A 225 -12.47 -3.27 -17.06
N ASP A 226 -13.78 -3.22 -16.78
CA ASP A 226 -14.61 -4.42 -16.71
C ASP A 226 -14.79 -5.03 -18.11
N LYS A 227 -15.11 -6.32 -18.18
CA LYS A 227 -15.27 -7.06 -19.46
C LYS A 227 -16.30 -6.43 -20.41
N GLY A 228 -17.31 -5.75 -19.87
CA GLY A 228 -18.34 -5.07 -20.65
C GLY A 228 -18.01 -3.62 -21.04
N ASP A 229 -16.93 -3.04 -20.51
CA ASP A 229 -16.62 -1.64 -20.72
C ASP A 229 -15.98 -1.37 -22.10
N PRO A 230 -16.11 -0.13 -22.62
CA PRO A 230 -15.35 0.29 -23.78
C PRO A 230 -13.84 0.08 -23.60
N ASP A 231 -13.19 -0.35 -24.68
CA ASP A 231 -11.75 -0.60 -24.76
C ASP A 231 -11.20 -1.72 -23.87
N ALA A 232 -12.07 -2.50 -23.20
CA ALA A 232 -11.66 -3.68 -22.45
C ALA A 232 -10.79 -4.60 -23.31
N THR A 233 -9.62 -4.95 -22.78
CA THR A 233 -8.61 -5.74 -23.50
C THR A 233 -8.26 -6.96 -22.67
N TYR A 234 -8.30 -8.13 -23.30
CA TYR A 234 -7.91 -9.37 -22.64
C TYR A 234 -6.39 -9.48 -22.62
N ARG A 235 -5.87 -9.83 -21.45
CA ARG A 235 -4.51 -10.31 -21.20
C ARG A 235 -3.37 -9.31 -21.33
N ASN A 236 -3.39 -8.43 -22.33
CA ASN A 236 -2.21 -7.66 -22.67
C ASN A 236 -2.52 -6.31 -23.28
N PHE A 237 -2.02 -5.25 -22.67
CA PHE A 237 -1.96 -3.92 -23.25
C PHE A 237 -0.68 -3.18 -22.82
N GLU A 238 0.37 -3.36 -23.61
CA GLU A 238 1.65 -2.64 -23.44
C GLU A 238 1.44 -1.12 -23.63
N LYS A 239 1.64 -0.33 -22.57
CA LYS A 239 1.53 1.14 -22.61
C LYS A 239 2.79 1.80 -23.16
N GLY A 240 3.92 1.08 -23.15
CA GLY A 240 5.16 1.46 -23.82
C GLY A 240 6.02 2.46 -23.05
N TYR A 241 5.99 2.42 -21.73
CA TYR A 241 6.86 3.24 -20.88
C TYR A 241 7.37 2.51 -19.64
N THR A 242 8.47 3.01 -19.08
CA THR A 242 9.09 2.50 -17.85
C THR A 242 9.23 3.62 -16.84
N SER A 243 9.36 3.26 -15.57
CA SER A 243 9.68 4.17 -14.46
C SER A 243 10.69 3.56 -13.50
N ASN A 244 11.18 4.33 -12.52
CA ASN A 244 11.97 3.73 -11.44
C ASN A 244 11.04 3.00 -10.45
N PRO A 245 11.51 1.96 -9.76
CA PRO A 245 10.74 1.33 -8.69
C PRO A 245 10.53 2.30 -7.51
N PRO A 246 9.50 2.08 -6.67
CA PRO A 246 9.42 2.76 -5.38
C PRO A 246 10.65 2.46 -4.52
N PHE A 247 10.88 3.28 -3.49
CA PHE A 247 11.95 3.04 -2.54
C PHE A 247 11.83 1.63 -1.92
N GLY A 248 12.93 0.89 -1.85
CA GLY A 248 12.95 -0.48 -1.31
C GLY A 248 12.54 -1.58 -2.29
N PHE A 249 12.22 -1.25 -3.55
CA PHE A 249 11.87 -2.21 -4.61
C PHE A 249 12.90 -2.18 -5.76
N PRO A 250 12.99 -3.25 -6.59
CA PRO A 250 12.23 -4.50 -6.53
C PRO A 250 12.60 -5.38 -5.33
N LYS A 251 11.65 -6.22 -4.88
CA LYS A 251 11.86 -7.19 -3.81
C LYS A 251 11.74 -8.61 -4.35
N THR A 252 12.58 -9.51 -3.87
CA THR A 252 12.43 -10.94 -4.12
C THR A 252 11.28 -11.50 -3.29
N SER A 253 10.53 -12.42 -3.87
CA SER A 253 9.55 -13.21 -3.12
C SER A 253 10.27 -14.24 -2.23
N PRO A 254 9.90 -14.40 -0.95
CA PRO A 254 10.37 -15.52 -0.12
C PRO A 254 10.04 -16.90 -0.73
N SER A 255 8.94 -16.96 -1.49
CA SER A 255 8.51 -18.15 -2.22
C SER A 255 9.33 -18.43 -3.49
N CYS A 256 10.08 -17.43 -3.99
CA CYS A 256 10.91 -17.51 -5.20
C CYS A 256 12.21 -16.69 -5.01
N PRO A 257 13.15 -17.13 -4.14
CA PRO A 257 14.26 -16.29 -3.68
C PRO A 257 15.28 -15.89 -4.77
N ASP A 258 15.41 -16.67 -5.84
CA ASP A 258 16.36 -16.42 -6.93
C ASP A 258 15.74 -15.66 -8.11
N LYS A 259 14.57 -15.07 -7.92
CA LYS A 259 13.80 -14.38 -8.96
C LYS A 259 13.67 -12.92 -8.60
N LEU A 260 14.61 -12.13 -9.10
CA LEU A 260 14.58 -10.68 -8.98
C LEU A 260 13.87 -10.08 -10.19
N ALA A 261 12.87 -9.26 -9.91
CA ALA A 261 12.10 -8.56 -10.94
C ALA A 261 12.91 -7.39 -11.53
N GLY A 262 12.62 -7.04 -12.79
CA GLY A 262 13.25 -5.95 -13.52
C GLY A 262 12.69 -4.56 -13.19
N LEU A 263 12.86 -3.62 -14.12
CA LEU A 263 12.28 -2.29 -14.00
C LEU A 263 10.75 -2.36 -14.11
N PRO A 264 10.02 -1.46 -13.42
CA PRO A 264 8.60 -1.23 -13.67
C PRO A 264 8.34 -0.79 -15.11
N ASN A 265 7.46 -1.52 -15.79
CA ASN A 265 6.81 -1.14 -17.03
C ASN A 265 5.36 -0.79 -16.77
N ASP A 266 4.85 0.13 -17.58
CA ASP A 266 3.42 0.43 -17.72
C ASP A 266 2.70 0.77 -16.40
N ALA A 267 3.48 1.28 -15.44
CA ALA A 267 3.02 1.65 -14.11
C ALA A 267 1.84 2.63 -14.16
N THR A 268 0.86 2.44 -13.29
CA THR A 268 -0.23 3.41 -13.08
C THR A 268 -0.60 3.44 -11.61
N GLY A 269 -0.61 4.65 -11.05
CA GLY A 269 -0.95 4.85 -9.66
C GLY A 269 -1.50 6.22 -9.37
N VAL A 270 -2.03 6.36 -8.16
CA VAL A 270 -2.52 7.61 -7.58
C VAL A 270 -1.75 7.88 -6.29
N GLU A 271 -1.28 9.11 -6.11
CA GLU A 271 -0.70 9.60 -4.87
C GLU A 271 -1.66 10.59 -4.21
N LEU A 272 -2.04 10.30 -2.98
CA LEU A 272 -2.92 11.09 -2.13
C LEU A 272 -2.11 11.71 -0.99
N GLU A 273 -2.31 12.99 -0.72
CA GLU A 273 -1.84 13.64 0.49
C GLU A 273 -3.04 13.87 1.40
N LEU A 274 -3.01 13.28 2.59
CA LEU A 274 -4.14 13.20 3.52
C LEU A 274 -3.76 13.81 4.87
N THR A 275 -4.61 14.68 5.39
CA THR A 275 -4.55 15.08 6.81
C THR A 275 -4.95 13.87 7.65
N VAL A 276 -4.21 13.58 8.73
CA VAL A 276 -4.62 12.55 9.69
C VAL A 276 -5.62 13.19 10.67
N PRO A 277 -6.83 12.64 10.84
CA PRO A 277 -7.80 13.14 11.82
C PRO A 277 -7.23 13.16 13.24
N THR A 278 -7.74 14.05 14.10
CA THR A 278 -7.27 14.27 15.48
C THR A 278 -7.55 13.09 16.41
N ASN A 279 -8.51 12.22 16.07
CA ASN A 279 -8.84 11.01 16.83
C ASN A 279 -8.48 9.69 16.11
N ALA A 280 -7.80 9.73 14.96
CA ALA A 280 -7.42 8.53 14.21
C ALA A 280 -6.06 7.95 14.66
N LEU A 281 -6.07 6.72 15.17
CA LEU A 281 -4.86 5.95 15.56
C LEU A 281 -4.43 4.93 14.49
N SER A 282 -5.33 4.55 13.60
CA SER A 282 -5.02 3.69 12.47
C SER A 282 -5.84 4.04 11.24
N VAL A 283 -5.38 3.51 10.11
CA VAL A 283 -6.06 3.62 8.83
C VAL A 283 -6.08 2.26 8.16
N SER A 284 -7.17 1.98 7.43
CA SER A 284 -7.32 0.75 6.66
C SER A 284 -7.95 0.99 5.30
N PHE A 285 -7.69 0.09 4.36
CA PHE A 285 -8.36 0.03 3.06
C PHE A 285 -8.38 -1.41 2.56
N ASP A 286 -9.33 -1.68 1.68
CA ASP A 286 -9.51 -3.00 1.08
C ASP A 286 -8.94 -3.01 -0.34
N PHE A 287 -8.35 -4.14 -0.73
CA PHE A 287 -7.89 -4.33 -2.09
C PHE A 287 -7.99 -5.78 -2.55
N GLN A 288 -8.05 -5.99 -3.86
CA GLN A 288 -8.04 -7.32 -4.47
C GLN A 288 -7.15 -7.30 -5.70
N PHE A 289 -6.12 -8.14 -5.73
CA PHE A 289 -5.14 -8.23 -6.81
C PHE A 289 -5.51 -9.36 -7.79
N PHE A 290 -5.27 -9.13 -9.07
CA PHE A 290 -5.54 -10.02 -10.19
C PHE A 290 -4.33 -10.03 -11.12
N SER A 291 -4.02 -11.18 -11.72
CA SER A 291 -2.91 -11.25 -12.69
C SER A 291 -3.12 -12.30 -13.76
N TYR A 292 -2.74 -11.95 -14.99
CA TYR A 292 -2.66 -12.87 -16.13
C TYR A 292 -1.42 -13.77 -16.12
N GLU A 293 -0.44 -13.48 -15.27
CA GLU A 293 0.79 -14.28 -15.11
C GLU A 293 0.51 -15.64 -14.47
N TRP A 294 -0.53 -15.76 -13.63
CA TRP A 294 -1.01 -17.04 -13.15
C TRP A 294 -1.79 -17.77 -14.27
N PRO A 295 -1.56 -19.08 -14.51
CA PRO A 295 -0.76 -20.01 -13.69
C PRO A 295 0.71 -20.22 -14.11
N ASP A 296 1.13 -19.70 -15.27
CA ASP A 296 2.32 -20.17 -15.98
C ASP A 296 3.64 -19.45 -15.62
N TRP A 297 3.56 -18.24 -15.04
CA TRP A 297 4.72 -17.34 -14.89
C TRP A 297 5.15 -17.13 -13.43
N LEU A 298 4.65 -17.96 -12.51
CA LEU A 298 5.09 -17.97 -11.12
C LEU A 298 6.58 -18.37 -11.02
N CYS A 299 7.29 -17.73 -10.10
CA CYS A 299 8.73 -17.84 -9.93
C CYS A 299 9.53 -17.56 -11.21
N THR A 300 9.15 -16.52 -11.95
CA THR A 300 9.94 -15.95 -13.04
C THR A 300 10.39 -14.52 -12.71
N GLU A 301 11.16 -13.89 -13.60
CA GLU A 301 11.55 -12.48 -13.48
C GLU A 301 10.42 -11.51 -13.84
N TYR A 302 9.37 -12.01 -14.49
CA TYR A 302 8.10 -11.32 -14.71
C TYR A 302 7.30 -11.50 -13.41
N ASN A 303 7.20 -10.41 -12.65
CA ASN A 303 6.62 -10.43 -11.32
C ASN A 303 5.94 -9.11 -11.06
N ASP A 304 4.66 -9.07 -11.36
CA ASP A 304 3.89 -7.84 -11.21
C ASP A 304 3.72 -7.49 -9.74
N PHE A 305 3.72 -6.19 -9.44
CA PHE A 305 3.55 -5.70 -8.08
C PHE A 305 2.36 -4.76 -7.98
N PHE A 306 1.62 -4.91 -6.89
CA PHE A 306 0.86 -3.82 -6.31
C PHE A 306 1.56 -3.34 -5.04
N ILE A 307 1.69 -2.03 -4.89
CA ILE A 307 2.35 -1.40 -3.76
C ILE A 307 1.47 -0.28 -3.25
N ALA A 308 1.21 -0.33 -1.94
CA ALA A 308 0.69 0.79 -1.17
C ALA A 308 1.87 1.38 -0.40
N TYR A 309 2.38 2.52 -0.85
CA TYR A 309 3.57 3.17 -0.31
C TYR A 309 3.19 4.42 0.48
N MET A 310 3.54 4.47 1.77
CA MET A 310 3.14 5.52 2.69
C MET A 310 4.34 6.28 3.23
N ILE A 311 4.25 7.61 3.27
CA ILE A 311 5.19 8.50 3.96
C ILE A 311 4.40 9.41 4.93
N PRO A 312 4.86 9.66 6.16
CA PRO A 312 6.02 9.03 6.81
C PRO A 312 5.85 7.52 6.94
N PHE A 313 6.96 6.79 7.04
CA PHE A 313 6.90 5.34 7.20
C PHE A 313 6.19 5.01 8.52
N PRO A 314 5.14 4.17 8.49
CA PRO A 314 4.49 3.74 9.72
C PRO A 314 5.48 3.05 10.65
N MET A 315 5.16 3.06 11.94
CA MET A 315 5.99 2.37 12.94
C MET A 315 6.19 0.90 12.55
N GLY A 316 7.45 0.46 12.55
CA GLY A 316 7.83 -0.90 12.15
C GLY A 316 8.06 -1.10 10.65
N GLN A 317 7.81 -0.10 9.79
CA GLN A 317 8.11 -0.17 8.36
C GLN A 317 9.44 0.48 8.01
N GLY A 318 10.26 -0.22 7.22
CA GLY A 318 11.58 0.25 6.78
C GLY A 318 11.62 0.78 5.34
N ASP A 319 10.56 0.50 4.56
CA ASP A 319 10.50 0.82 3.13
C ASP A 319 9.17 1.43 2.69
N GLY A 320 8.29 1.76 3.64
CA GLY A 320 7.03 2.45 3.38
C GLY A 320 5.92 1.60 2.75
N ASN A 321 6.17 0.35 2.36
CA ASN A 321 5.09 -0.51 1.88
C ASN A 321 4.17 -0.92 3.04
N ILE A 322 2.86 -0.84 2.83
CA ILE A 322 1.85 -1.25 3.81
C ILE A 322 0.96 -2.40 3.34
N ALA A 323 0.98 -2.75 2.05
CA ALA A 323 0.19 -3.86 1.50
C ALA A 323 1.02 -5.15 1.38
N PHE A 324 0.53 -6.22 2.01
CA PHE A 324 1.22 -7.51 2.06
C PHE A 324 0.26 -8.66 1.81
N ASP A 325 0.77 -9.83 1.43
CA ASP A 325 -0.01 -11.05 1.49
C ASP A 325 -0.21 -11.52 2.95
N MET A 326 -0.98 -12.58 3.14
CA MET A 326 -1.24 -13.17 4.45
C MET A 326 0.01 -13.75 5.15
N PHE A 327 1.15 -13.82 4.46
CA PHE A 327 2.43 -14.30 4.98
C PHE A 327 3.44 -13.16 5.21
N GLY A 328 3.03 -11.90 5.01
CA GLY A 328 3.86 -10.71 5.20
C GLY A 328 4.82 -10.42 4.05
N ALA A 329 4.67 -11.06 2.89
CA ALA A 329 5.42 -10.72 1.69
C ALA A 329 4.70 -9.60 0.90
N PRO A 330 5.41 -8.78 0.10
CA PRO A 330 4.76 -7.75 -0.74
C PRO A 330 3.65 -8.32 -1.64
N ILE A 331 2.72 -7.53 -2.14
CA ILE A 331 1.76 -8.04 -3.13
C ILE A 331 2.45 -8.23 -4.47
N SER A 332 2.74 -9.48 -4.84
CA SER A 332 3.35 -9.81 -6.12
C SER A 332 3.05 -11.24 -6.55
N VAL A 333 2.94 -11.48 -7.86
CA VAL A 333 2.58 -12.79 -8.44
C VAL A 333 3.39 -13.95 -7.86
N ASN A 334 4.69 -13.73 -7.61
CA ASN A 334 5.60 -14.75 -7.08
C ASN A 334 5.30 -15.21 -5.64
N ASN A 335 4.42 -14.54 -4.89
CA ASN A 335 4.17 -14.87 -3.49
C ASN A 335 3.17 -16.01 -3.22
N LYS A 336 2.61 -16.63 -4.27
CA LYS A 336 1.79 -17.88 -4.18
C LYS A 336 0.59 -17.79 -3.22
N PHE A 337 -0.13 -16.69 -3.29
CA PHE A 337 -1.20 -16.32 -2.34
C PHE A 337 -2.56 -16.15 -3.04
N PHE A 338 -2.69 -16.63 -4.29
CA PHE A 338 -3.95 -16.61 -5.03
C PHE A 338 -4.93 -17.65 -4.49
N GLU A 339 -6.08 -17.18 -4.01
CA GLU A 339 -7.15 -18.01 -3.46
C GLU A 339 -8.35 -18.12 -4.41
N ALA A 340 -8.54 -17.15 -5.29
CA ALA A 340 -9.55 -17.17 -6.35
C ALA A 340 -8.90 -17.62 -7.67
N CYS A 341 -9.07 -18.90 -7.98
CA CYS A 341 -8.52 -19.54 -9.17
C CYS A 341 -9.27 -20.84 -9.49
N GLY A 342 -8.93 -21.48 -10.60
CA GLY A 342 -9.33 -22.85 -10.84
C GLY A 342 -8.73 -23.47 -12.09
N CYS A 343 -8.80 -24.79 -12.14
CA CYS A 343 -8.21 -25.64 -13.16
C CYS A 343 -9.05 -26.92 -13.35
N PRO A 344 -8.75 -27.77 -14.34
CA PRO A 344 -9.45 -29.05 -14.50
C PRO A 344 -9.37 -29.93 -13.24
N ASN A 345 -10.52 -30.45 -12.80
CA ASN A 345 -10.67 -31.32 -11.63
C ASN A 345 -10.42 -30.66 -10.25
N ASN A 346 -10.35 -29.32 -10.17
CA ASN A 346 -10.39 -28.57 -8.92
C ASN A 346 -11.80 -28.00 -8.69
N PRO A 347 -12.47 -28.33 -7.56
CA PRO A 347 -12.16 -29.39 -6.57
C PRO A 347 -12.52 -30.82 -7.08
N PRO A 348 -12.03 -31.91 -6.45
CA PRO A 348 -11.33 -32.00 -5.15
C PRO A 348 -9.81 -31.88 -5.23
N ASN A 349 -9.20 -31.84 -6.41
CA ASN A 349 -7.74 -31.75 -6.54
C ASN A 349 -7.27 -30.30 -6.41
N GLU A 350 -6.02 -30.11 -5.99
CA GLU A 350 -5.34 -28.81 -6.05
C GLU A 350 -4.92 -28.47 -7.48
N CYS A 351 -4.87 -27.18 -7.82
CA CYS A 351 -4.27 -26.72 -9.06
C CYS A 351 -2.76 -26.68 -8.94
N ILE A 352 -2.05 -27.29 -9.89
CA ILE A 352 -0.59 -27.27 -9.93
C ILE A 352 -0.14 -26.20 -10.91
N ALA A 353 0.06 -24.97 -10.43
CA ALA A 353 0.51 -23.83 -11.23
C ALA A 353 2.03 -23.67 -11.07
N SER A 354 2.78 -23.76 -12.17
CA SER A 354 4.25 -23.70 -12.16
C SER A 354 4.90 -24.57 -11.08
N THR A 355 4.42 -25.81 -10.92
CA THR A 355 4.82 -26.81 -9.90
C THR A 355 4.36 -26.55 -8.46
N PHE A 356 3.66 -25.44 -8.19
CA PHE A 356 3.14 -25.12 -6.86
C PHE A 356 1.68 -25.54 -6.72
N PRO A 357 1.30 -26.16 -5.59
CA PRO A 357 -0.08 -26.49 -5.30
C PRO A 357 -0.86 -25.25 -4.83
N PHE A 358 -2.03 -25.04 -5.43
CA PHE A 358 -3.02 -24.04 -5.04
C PHE A 358 -4.35 -24.73 -4.76
N LYS A 359 -4.88 -24.50 -3.56
CA LYS A 359 -6.21 -24.99 -3.19
C LYS A 359 -7.32 -24.27 -3.94
N CYS A 360 -7.08 -23.00 -4.29
CA CYS A 360 -8.08 -22.07 -4.79
C CYS A 360 -9.28 -22.03 -3.84
N ALA A 361 -9.09 -21.63 -2.57
CA ALA A 361 -10.12 -21.76 -1.55
C ALA A 361 -11.39 -20.93 -1.84
N LEU A 362 -11.26 -19.84 -2.60
CA LEU A 362 -12.39 -19.03 -3.08
C LEU A 362 -12.96 -19.56 -4.42
N GLY A 363 -12.29 -20.54 -5.03
CA GLY A 363 -12.65 -21.12 -6.32
C GLY A 363 -12.72 -20.08 -7.44
N LYS A 364 -13.57 -20.34 -8.43
CA LYS A 364 -13.74 -19.47 -9.60
C LYS A 364 -14.69 -18.30 -9.36
N SER A 365 -15.38 -18.25 -8.22
CA SER A 365 -16.49 -17.31 -7.99
C SER A 365 -16.06 -15.85 -8.14
N PRO A 366 -14.96 -15.37 -7.54
CA PRO A 366 -14.52 -13.98 -7.71
C PRO A 366 -14.08 -13.63 -9.14
N LEU A 367 -13.84 -14.63 -9.99
CA LEU A 367 -13.40 -14.40 -11.37
C LEU A 367 -14.57 -14.39 -12.37
N LEU A 368 -15.76 -14.86 -12.00
CA LEU A 368 -16.91 -14.95 -12.89
C LEU A 368 -17.27 -13.58 -13.50
N GLY A 369 -17.41 -13.52 -14.82
CA GLY A 369 -17.73 -12.31 -15.56
C GLY A 369 -16.58 -11.32 -15.73
N THR A 370 -15.44 -11.54 -15.05
CA THR A 370 -14.24 -10.71 -15.23
C THR A 370 -13.49 -11.12 -16.50
N MET A 371 -12.47 -10.34 -16.87
CA MET A 371 -11.52 -10.73 -17.92
C MET A 371 -10.53 -11.83 -17.46
N PHE A 372 -10.47 -12.11 -16.16
CA PHE A 372 -9.64 -13.15 -15.54
C PHE A 372 -10.35 -14.52 -15.43
N GLU A 373 -11.63 -14.59 -15.82
CA GLU A 373 -12.49 -15.79 -15.69
C GLU A 373 -11.92 -17.02 -16.40
N LYS A 374 -11.19 -16.83 -17.49
CA LYS A 374 -10.72 -17.91 -18.36
C LYS A 374 -9.33 -17.61 -18.87
N ASP A 375 -8.48 -18.63 -18.82
CA ASP A 375 -7.23 -18.65 -19.55
C ASP A 375 -7.46 -19.28 -20.93
N ASP A 376 -7.34 -18.47 -21.98
CA ASP A 376 -7.50 -18.93 -23.36
C ASP A 376 -6.31 -19.78 -23.85
N ALA A 377 -5.14 -19.68 -23.20
CA ALA A 377 -3.99 -20.53 -23.48
C ALA A 377 -4.10 -21.90 -22.80
N ASN A 378 -4.73 -21.96 -21.62
CA ASN A 378 -4.86 -23.18 -20.82
C ASN A 378 -6.33 -23.60 -20.65
N LEU A 379 -6.81 -24.49 -21.52
CA LEU A 379 -8.20 -24.92 -21.53
C LEU A 379 -8.67 -25.46 -20.16
N GLY A 380 -9.70 -24.83 -19.60
CA GLY A 380 -10.31 -25.20 -18.31
C GLY A 380 -9.68 -24.51 -17.10
N TRP A 381 -8.61 -23.75 -17.31
CA TRP A 381 -7.98 -22.88 -16.32
C TRP A 381 -8.59 -21.48 -16.33
N THR A 382 -8.43 -20.80 -15.21
CA THR A 382 -8.68 -19.37 -15.05
C THR A 382 -7.36 -18.62 -14.99
N HIS A 383 -7.41 -17.30 -14.79
CA HIS A 383 -6.29 -16.55 -14.22
C HIS A 383 -6.40 -16.52 -12.68
N GLY A 384 -5.54 -15.75 -12.01
CA GLY A 384 -5.45 -15.74 -10.54
C GLY A 384 -5.94 -14.44 -9.91
N SER A 385 -6.59 -14.54 -8.74
CA SER A 385 -6.87 -13.40 -7.86
C SER A 385 -6.77 -13.78 -6.38
N THR A 386 -6.51 -12.78 -5.55
CA THR A 386 -6.28 -12.94 -4.11
C THR A 386 -7.58 -13.08 -3.31
N GLY A 387 -8.70 -12.65 -3.89
CA GLY A 387 -9.85 -12.23 -3.10
C GLY A 387 -9.56 -10.91 -2.37
N TRP A 388 -10.57 -10.39 -1.67
CA TRP A 388 -10.42 -9.14 -0.93
C TRP A 388 -9.51 -9.32 0.29
N LEU A 389 -8.55 -8.41 0.41
CA LEU A 389 -7.62 -8.27 1.51
C LEU A 389 -7.82 -6.89 2.14
N ARG A 390 -7.62 -6.77 3.45
CA ARG A 390 -7.61 -5.50 4.17
C ARG A 390 -6.22 -5.20 4.68
N THR A 391 -5.67 -4.07 4.29
CA THR A 391 -4.47 -3.52 4.94
C THR A 391 -4.89 -2.59 6.05
N THR A 392 -4.28 -2.72 7.22
CA THR A 392 -4.37 -1.75 8.33
C THR A 392 -2.97 -1.28 8.68
N THR A 393 -2.79 0.00 9.01
CA THR A 393 -1.51 0.54 9.51
C THR A 393 -1.70 1.66 10.53
N ALA A 394 -0.68 1.90 11.34
CA ALA A 394 -0.70 2.92 12.37
C ALA A 394 -0.54 4.33 11.80
N VAL A 395 -1.23 5.29 12.40
CA VAL A 395 -1.03 6.72 12.17
C VAL A 395 -0.94 7.46 13.50
N THR A 396 -0.45 8.70 13.47
CA THR A 396 -0.42 9.57 14.65
C THR A 396 -1.58 10.55 14.55
N PRO A 397 -2.52 10.56 15.52
CA PRO A 397 -3.66 11.47 15.50
C PRO A 397 -3.21 12.93 15.43
N GLY A 398 -3.83 13.71 14.55
CA GLY A 398 -3.45 15.12 14.29
C GLY A 398 -2.00 15.30 13.80
N GLY A 399 -1.32 14.22 13.43
CA GLY A 399 0.09 14.23 13.06
C GLY A 399 0.37 14.87 11.70
N ALA A 400 1.63 14.75 11.26
CA ALA A 400 2.00 15.19 9.92
C ALA A 400 1.16 14.49 8.83
N PRO A 401 0.79 15.19 7.74
CA PRO A 401 0.03 14.58 6.65
C PRO A 401 0.72 13.34 6.09
N ILE A 402 -0.08 12.35 5.72
CA ILE A 402 0.40 11.13 5.09
C ILE A 402 0.34 11.31 3.57
N ARG A 403 1.39 10.89 2.88
CA ARG A 403 1.38 10.68 1.43
C ARG A 403 1.27 9.19 1.17
N LEU A 404 0.15 8.79 0.59
CA LEU A 404 -0.14 7.41 0.21
C LEU A 404 -0.10 7.30 -1.32
N ARG A 405 0.74 6.42 -1.84
CA ARG A 405 0.74 6.04 -3.24
C ARG A 405 0.23 4.62 -3.40
N LEU A 406 -0.85 4.47 -4.14
CA LEU A 406 -1.37 3.18 -4.59
C LEU A 406 -0.92 3.00 -6.04
N VAL A 407 -0.10 2.00 -6.32
CA VAL A 407 0.45 1.80 -7.66
C VAL A 407 0.56 0.34 -8.02
N ILE A 408 0.24 0.03 -9.27
CA ILE A 408 0.47 -1.27 -9.89
C ILE A 408 1.39 -1.11 -11.09
N TYR A 409 2.24 -2.10 -11.33
CA TYR A 409 3.11 -2.15 -12.50
C TYR A 409 3.46 -3.57 -12.88
N ASP A 410 3.80 -3.72 -14.16
CA ASP A 410 4.39 -4.93 -14.71
C ASP A 410 5.91 -4.88 -14.49
N SER A 411 6.54 -6.02 -14.20
CA SER A 411 7.99 -6.07 -14.02
C SER A 411 8.70 -6.76 -15.17
N THR A 412 9.83 -6.18 -15.56
CA THR A 412 10.74 -6.74 -16.59
C THR A 412 10.25 -6.50 -18.01
N ASP A 413 9.01 -6.88 -18.35
CA ASP A 413 8.36 -6.46 -19.59
C ASP A 413 7.01 -5.79 -19.31
N GLY A 414 6.22 -5.49 -20.34
CA GLY A 414 4.87 -4.90 -20.22
C GLY A 414 3.79 -5.89 -20.63
N LYS A 415 4.05 -7.19 -20.49
CA LYS A 415 3.17 -8.25 -20.95
C LYS A 415 2.55 -9.02 -19.81
N LEU A 416 1.30 -9.43 -20.04
CA LEU A 416 0.47 -10.16 -19.08
C LEU A 416 0.09 -9.28 -17.90
N ASP A 417 -0.85 -8.38 -18.17
CA ASP A 417 -1.22 -7.34 -17.23
C ASP A 417 -1.69 -7.88 -15.87
N SER A 418 -1.50 -7.07 -14.85
CA SER A 418 -2.12 -7.25 -13.54
C SER A 418 -3.03 -6.07 -13.24
N SER A 419 -4.02 -6.32 -12.37
CA SER A 419 -4.99 -5.33 -11.95
C SER A 419 -5.21 -5.40 -10.45
N VAL A 420 -5.59 -4.28 -9.85
CA VAL A 420 -5.97 -4.20 -8.44
C VAL A 420 -7.22 -3.36 -8.28
N LEU A 421 -8.18 -3.88 -7.55
CA LEU A 421 -9.29 -3.11 -7.00
C LEU A 421 -8.84 -2.53 -5.66
N VAL A 422 -9.20 -1.28 -5.38
CA VAL A 422 -8.99 -0.63 -4.09
C VAL A 422 -10.28 0.07 -3.68
N ASP A 423 -10.68 -0.07 -2.42
CA ASP A 423 -11.91 0.53 -1.90
C ASP A 423 -11.90 0.66 -0.37
N ASN A 424 -12.95 1.28 0.18
CA ASN A 424 -13.35 1.19 1.59
C ASN A 424 -12.26 1.68 2.57
N TRP A 425 -11.79 2.89 2.32
CA TRP A 425 -10.88 3.65 3.17
C TRP A 425 -11.53 4.00 4.51
N ARG A 426 -10.87 3.66 5.61
CA ARG A 426 -11.40 3.91 6.96
C ARG A 426 -10.32 4.42 7.89
N TRP A 427 -10.65 5.50 8.60
CA TRP A 427 -9.94 5.90 9.81
C TRP A 427 -10.49 5.14 11.02
N SER A 428 -9.67 4.94 12.04
CA SER A 428 -10.08 4.22 13.25
C SER A 428 -9.40 4.80 14.48
N GLY A 429 -10.19 5.03 15.53
CA GLY A 429 -9.72 5.37 16.88
C GLY A 429 -9.09 4.18 17.63
N LYS A 430 -8.95 3.01 17.00
CA LYS A 430 -8.22 1.86 17.57
C LYS A 430 -6.78 1.85 17.07
N PRO A 431 -5.78 1.58 17.95
CA PRO A 431 -4.41 1.37 17.51
C PRO A 431 -4.30 0.26 16.46
N GLY A 432 -3.47 0.47 15.45
CA GLY A 432 -3.19 -0.51 14.41
C GLY A 432 -1.72 -0.91 14.40
N THR A 433 -1.42 -2.04 13.79
CA THR A 433 -0.07 -2.36 13.31
C THR A 433 -0.15 -2.57 11.81
N THR A 434 0.98 -2.45 11.11
CA THR A 434 0.98 -2.71 9.66
C THR A 434 0.78 -4.20 9.42
N VAL A 435 -0.41 -4.58 8.96
CA VAL A 435 -0.82 -5.96 8.70
C VAL A 435 -1.76 -6.00 7.50
N THR A 436 -1.81 -7.14 6.81
CA THR A 436 -2.85 -7.42 5.83
C THR A 436 -3.54 -8.74 6.15
N GLU A 437 -4.87 -8.72 6.13
CA GLU A 437 -5.72 -9.86 6.48
C GLU A 437 -6.71 -10.18 5.36
N VAL A 438 -7.18 -11.43 5.33
CA VAL A 438 -8.20 -11.87 4.36
C VAL A 438 -9.56 -11.40 4.82
N ILE A 439 -10.30 -10.75 3.91
CA ILE A 439 -11.72 -10.45 4.14
C ILE A 439 -12.52 -11.70 3.82
N ILE A 440 -13.06 -12.34 4.85
CA ILE A 440 -13.94 -13.49 4.68
C ILE A 440 -15.29 -12.98 4.15
N PRO A 441 -15.72 -13.38 2.94
CA PRO A 441 -17.03 -13.00 2.42
C PRO A 441 -18.11 -13.48 3.40
N LYS A 442 -18.99 -12.57 3.82
CA LYS A 442 -20.09 -12.86 4.74
C LYS A 442 -21.14 -13.79 4.14
#